data_AF-A0A0S3SSZ4-F1
#
_entry.id   AF-A0A0S3SSZ4-F1
#
_cell.length_a   1.000
_cell.length_b   1.000
_cell.length_c   1.000
_cell.angle_alpha   90.00
_cell.angle_beta   90.00
_cell.angle_gamma   90.00
#
_symmetry.space_group_name_H-M   'P 1'
#
loop_
_entity.id
_entity.type
_entity.pdbx_description
1 polymer ?
#
loop_
_entity_poly.entity_id
_entity_poly.type
_entity_poly.pdbx_seq_one_letter_code
_entity_poly.pdbx_strand_id
1 'polypeptide(L)'
;MSEPPNPKPRLVICVGDIHGFVTKLKNLWSNLERSIERSEFETATVIFLGDYCDLGPDTRLVIDFLVALPSRYPRQKHVFLSGNHDLAFAAFLHLLPPPPNGKPFSDGWKDYSSHEGFEGWFSGEGFENMHVQGRRWSGKMKHPFTTMETEYQGSVYDARPTFESYGVPHGSAGSPLLFLALPTTDCFRLLFLSCQFNLLITYIERKRF
;
A
#
# COMPACT_ATOMS: atom_id res chain seq x y z
N MET A 1 8.02 29.70 43.20
CA MET A 1 7.98 29.39 41.75
C MET A 1 7.33 28.03 41.62
N SER A 2 6.14 27.95 41.01
CA SER A 2 5.52 26.68 40.66
C SER A 2 6.34 26.04 39.54
N GLU A 3 6.60 24.73 39.63
CA GLU A 3 7.21 23.99 38.52
C GLU A 3 6.41 24.20 37.23
N PRO A 4 7.08 24.31 36.06
CA PRO A 4 6.37 24.37 34.80
C PRO A 4 5.56 23.07 34.61
N PRO A 5 4.32 23.16 34.11
CA PRO A 5 3.49 21.98 33.91
C PRO A 5 4.21 21.00 32.97
N ASN A 6 4.26 19.73 33.37
CA ASN A 6 4.81 18.64 32.56
C ASN A 6 4.03 18.60 31.23
N PRO A 7 4.68 18.68 30.05
CA PRO A 7 3.97 18.70 28.78
C PRO A 7 3.10 17.44 28.64
N LYS A 8 1.82 17.65 28.32
CA LYS A 8 0.88 16.56 28.08
C LYS A 8 1.46 15.65 26.98
N PRO A 9 1.48 14.32 27.16
CA PRO A 9 1.99 13.42 26.13
C PRO A 9 1.19 13.58 24.84
N ARG A 10 1.90 13.57 23.71
CA ARG A 10 1.27 13.71 22.39
C ARG A 10 0.43 12.48 22.08
N LEU A 11 -0.80 12.71 21.63
CA LEU A 11 -1.68 11.65 21.16
C LEU A 11 -1.09 10.93 19.94
N VAL A 12 -1.13 9.60 19.96
CA VAL A 12 -0.74 8.73 18.85
C VAL A 12 -1.95 7.87 18.46
N ILE A 13 -2.27 7.86 17.15
CA ILE A 13 -3.37 7.10 16.58
C ILE A 13 -2.78 6.10 15.59
N CYS A 14 -3.06 4.81 15.79
CA CYS A 14 -2.67 3.76 14.84
C CYS A 14 -3.93 3.29 14.09
N VAL A 15 -3.91 3.40 12.76
CA VAL A 15 -4.99 2.99 11.87
C VAL A 15 -4.57 1.72 11.15
N GLY A 16 -5.31 0.63 11.35
CA GLY A 16 -5.07 -0.65 10.68
C GLY A 16 -5.43 -0.64 9.20
N ASP A 17 -5.45 -1.83 8.62
CA ASP A 17 -5.62 -2.09 7.19
C ASP A 17 -6.93 -1.48 6.66
N ILE A 18 -6.85 -0.88 5.47
CA ILE A 18 -7.97 -0.13 4.88
C ILE A 18 -8.57 -0.89 3.70
N HIS A 19 -7.73 -1.51 2.88
CA HIS A 19 -8.12 -2.39 1.79
C HIS A 19 -9.25 -1.83 0.92
N GLY A 20 -9.06 -0.63 0.38
CA GLY A 20 -10.02 -0.02 -0.54
C GLY A 20 -11.39 0.33 0.05
N PHE A 21 -11.62 0.21 1.37
CA PHE A 21 -12.92 0.52 1.99
C PHE A 21 -13.03 1.99 2.40
N VAL A 22 -13.14 2.90 1.44
CA VAL A 22 -13.15 4.36 1.71
C VAL A 22 -14.26 4.81 2.67
N THR A 23 -15.43 4.16 2.64
CA THR A 23 -16.53 4.47 3.57
C THR A 23 -16.16 4.14 5.01
N LYS A 24 -15.47 3.01 5.26
CA LYS A 24 -14.98 2.65 6.59
C LYS A 24 -13.93 3.65 7.07
N LEU A 25 -13.00 4.02 6.19
CA LEU A 25 -11.98 5.03 6.48
C LEU A 25 -12.59 6.38 6.87
N LYS A 26 -13.54 6.90 6.08
CA LYS A 26 -14.21 8.17 6.36
C LYS A 26 -15.01 8.13 7.65
N ASN A 27 -15.70 7.02 7.93
CA ASN A 27 -16.45 6.85 9.18
C ASN A 27 -15.52 6.79 10.39
N LEU A 28 -14.42 6.03 10.31
CA LEU A 28 -13.39 6.00 11.35
C LEU A 28 -12.84 7.40 11.61
N TRP A 29 -12.47 8.11 10.55
CA TRP A 29 -11.91 9.46 10.66
C TRP A 29 -12.89 10.43 11.34
N SER A 30 -14.16 10.44 10.90
CA SER A 30 -15.20 11.28 11.49
C SER A 30 -15.44 10.95 12.97
N ASN A 31 -15.36 9.67 13.34
CA ASN A 31 -15.47 9.26 14.74
C ASN A 31 -14.27 9.75 15.57
N LEU A 32 -13.04 9.63 15.04
CA LEU A 32 -11.85 10.16 15.71
C LEU A 32 -11.95 11.68 15.93
N GLU A 33 -12.37 12.43 14.90
CA GLU A 33 -12.58 13.89 14.99
C GLU A 33 -13.60 14.30 16.06
N ARG A 34 -14.63 13.48 16.26
CA ARG A 34 -15.70 13.74 17.23
C ARG A 34 -15.38 13.29 18.65
N SER A 35 -14.64 12.19 18.78
CA SER A 35 -14.40 11.52 20.06
C SER A 35 -13.16 12.02 20.79
N ILE A 36 -12.26 12.70 20.08
CA ILE A 36 -10.99 13.19 20.61
C ILE A 36 -11.09 14.71 20.81
N GLU A 37 -10.52 15.21 21.90
CA GLU A 37 -10.46 16.64 22.13
C GLU A 37 -9.74 17.34 20.96
N ARG A 38 -10.29 18.46 20.49
CA ARG A 38 -9.86 19.12 19.26
C ARG A 38 -8.37 19.48 19.28
N SER A 39 -7.87 20.05 20.37
CA SER A 39 -6.45 20.44 20.48
C SER A 39 -5.50 19.23 20.46
N GLU A 40 -5.93 18.08 21.00
CA GLU A 40 -5.19 16.81 20.92
C GLU A 40 -5.22 16.21 19.52
N PHE A 41 -6.40 16.18 18.89
CA PHE A 41 -6.55 15.64 17.53
C PHE A 41 -5.76 16.44 16.50
N GLU A 42 -5.84 17.77 16.56
CA GLU A 42 -5.15 18.66 15.60
C GLU A 42 -3.62 18.54 15.66
N THR A 43 -3.06 18.05 16.78
CA THR A 43 -1.61 17.88 16.96
C THR A 43 -1.18 16.41 16.98
N ALA A 44 -2.09 15.47 16.78
CA ALA A 44 -1.81 14.04 16.87
C ALA A 44 -0.73 13.55 15.89
N THR A 45 -0.05 12.46 16.27
CA THR A 45 0.70 11.64 15.31
C THR A 45 -0.19 10.49 14.87
N VAL A 46 -0.46 10.40 13.57
CA VAL A 46 -1.31 9.36 12.97
C VAL A 46 -0.44 8.42 12.14
N ILE A 47 -0.46 7.14 12.50
CA ILE A 47 0.32 6.07 11.86
C ILE A 47 -0.67 5.13 11.16
N PHE A 48 -0.64 5.12 9.84
CA PHE A 48 -1.36 4.15 9.02
C PHE A 48 -0.48 2.92 8.83
N LEU A 49 -1.00 1.76 9.20
CA LEU A 49 -0.20 0.53 9.32
C LEU A 49 0.04 -0.21 7.99
N GLY A 50 -0.61 0.22 6.91
CA GLY A 50 -0.44 -0.32 5.56
C GLY A 50 -1.72 -0.90 5.00
N ASP A 51 -1.58 -1.64 3.90
CA ASP A 51 -2.62 -2.35 3.18
C ASP A 51 -3.80 -1.44 2.85
N TYR A 52 -3.51 -0.43 2.03
CA TYR A 52 -4.47 0.58 1.58
C TYR A 52 -5.27 0.10 0.38
N CYS A 53 -4.66 -0.75 -0.46
CA CYS A 53 -5.24 -1.28 -1.68
C CYS A 53 -5.80 -2.70 -1.51
N ASP A 54 -6.46 -3.17 -2.57
CA ASP A 54 -7.01 -4.51 -2.76
C ASP A 54 -8.19 -4.86 -1.85
N LEU A 55 -8.87 -5.97 -2.16
CA LEU A 55 -10.13 -6.46 -1.56
C LEU A 55 -11.34 -5.52 -1.75
N GLY A 56 -11.25 -4.27 -1.29
CA GLY A 56 -12.32 -3.28 -1.38
C GLY A 56 -12.32 -2.51 -2.70
N PRO A 57 -13.47 -1.95 -3.10
CA PRO A 57 -13.69 -1.40 -4.44
C PRO A 57 -13.07 -0.01 -4.67
N ASP A 58 -12.69 0.72 -3.62
CA ASP A 58 -12.42 2.16 -3.71
C ASP A 58 -10.97 2.54 -3.39
N THR A 59 -9.98 1.70 -3.77
CA THR A 59 -8.54 1.98 -3.54
C THR A 59 -8.15 3.40 -3.94
N ARG A 60 -8.54 3.85 -5.14
CA ARG A 60 -8.29 5.22 -5.60
C ARG A 60 -8.76 6.28 -4.60
N LEU A 61 -9.99 6.15 -4.10
CA LEU A 61 -10.58 7.12 -3.16
C LEU A 61 -9.95 7.03 -1.76
N VAL A 62 -9.47 5.86 -1.35
CA VAL A 62 -8.65 5.70 -0.13
C VAL A 62 -7.36 6.50 -0.28
N ILE A 63 -6.63 6.32 -1.38
CA ILE A 63 -5.37 7.04 -1.60
C ILE A 63 -5.61 8.56 -1.70
N ASP A 64 -6.64 9.00 -2.41
CA ASP A 64 -7.02 10.42 -2.49
C ASP A 64 -7.32 11.01 -1.10
N PHE A 65 -7.98 10.23 -0.23
CA PHE A 65 -8.24 10.64 1.15
C PHE A 65 -6.94 10.81 1.95
N LEU A 66 -6.03 9.82 1.90
CA LEU A 66 -4.77 9.83 2.64
C LEU A 66 -3.85 10.96 2.18
N VAL A 67 -3.74 11.19 0.87
CA VAL A 67 -2.95 12.27 0.26
C VAL A 67 -3.44 13.65 0.69
N ALA A 68 -4.73 13.81 0.96
CA ALA A 68 -5.32 15.07 1.40
C ALA A 68 -5.13 15.35 2.91
N LEU A 69 -4.70 14.37 3.72
CA LEU A 69 -4.61 14.55 5.17
C LEU A 69 -3.60 15.64 5.60
N PRO A 70 -2.37 15.71 5.04
CA PRO A 70 -1.41 16.74 5.45
C PRO A 70 -1.89 18.17 5.21
N SER A 71 -2.64 18.41 4.11
CA SER A 71 -3.20 19.73 3.82
C SER A 71 -4.42 20.06 4.67
N ARG A 72 -5.26 19.05 4.99
CA ARG A 72 -6.42 19.21 5.89
C ARG A 72 -6.01 19.40 7.35
N TYR A 73 -4.95 18.75 7.79
CA TYR A 73 -4.48 18.75 9.18
C TYR A 73 -2.98 19.09 9.26
N PRO A 74 -2.58 20.33 8.96
CA PRO A 74 -1.16 20.72 8.84
C PRO A 74 -0.38 20.66 10.16
N ARG A 75 -1.06 20.54 11.31
CA ARG A 75 -0.43 20.37 12.63
C ARG A 75 -0.31 18.91 13.07
N GLN A 76 -0.94 17.98 12.35
CA GLN A 76 -0.75 16.55 12.56
C GLN A 76 0.56 16.09 11.91
N LYS A 77 1.09 14.99 12.43
CA LYS A 77 2.15 14.22 11.77
C LYS A 77 1.54 12.95 11.21
N HIS A 78 1.58 12.76 9.90
CA HIS A 78 1.10 11.52 9.25
C HIS A 78 2.28 10.61 8.90
N VAL A 79 2.17 9.33 9.24
CA VAL A 79 3.11 8.27 8.88
C VAL A 79 2.33 7.20 8.12
N PHE A 80 2.82 6.80 6.96
CA PHE A 80 2.20 5.80 6.10
C PHE A 80 3.16 4.63 5.95
N LEU A 81 2.91 3.53 6.65
CA LEU A 81 3.68 2.30 6.48
C LEU A 81 3.23 1.58 5.22
N SER A 82 4.18 0.95 4.52
CA SER A 82 3.82 0.07 3.41
C SER A 82 3.43 -1.29 3.98
N GLY A 83 2.23 -1.74 3.65
CA GLY A 83 1.86 -3.14 3.79
C GLY A 83 2.39 -3.98 2.62
N ASN A 84 2.15 -5.29 2.67
CA ASN A 84 2.56 -6.19 1.59
C ASN A 84 1.74 -5.96 0.32
N HIS A 85 0.48 -5.55 0.43
CA HIS A 85 -0.34 -5.20 -0.73
C HIS A 85 0.20 -3.93 -1.40
N ASP A 86 0.50 -2.89 -0.62
CA ASP A 86 1.01 -1.63 -1.16
C ASP A 86 2.38 -1.81 -1.83
N LEU A 87 3.26 -2.62 -1.23
CA LEU A 87 4.57 -2.96 -1.81
C LEU A 87 4.40 -3.65 -3.18
N ALA A 88 3.45 -4.58 -3.26
CA ALA A 88 3.20 -5.35 -4.47
C ALA A 88 2.56 -4.46 -5.56
N PHE A 89 1.66 -3.55 -5.19
CA PHE A 89 1.14 -2.53 -6.08
C PHE A 89 2.24 -1.57 -6.58
N ALA A 90 3.11 -1.08 -5.69
CA ALA A 90 4.25 -0.24 -6.04
C ALA A 90 5.23 -0.93 -7.00
N ALA A 91 5.48 -2.23 -6.76
CA ALA A 91 6.30 -3.07 -7.61
C ALA A 91 5.73 -3.16 -9.02
N PHE A 92 4.42 -3.39 -9.15
CA PHE A 92 3.75 -3.44 -10.44
C PHE A 92 3.84 -2.10 -11.20
N LEU A 93 3.77 -0.98 -10.47
CA LEU A 93 3.93 0.37 -11.01
C LEU A 93 5.40 0.76 -11.28
N HIS A 94 6.36 -0.14 -11.08
CA HIS A 94 7.80 0.13 -11.21
C HIS A 94 8.30 1.30 -10.35
N LEU A 95 7.69 1.51 -9.18
CA LEU A 95 8.07 2.59 -8.25
C LEU A 95 9.16 2.19 -7.26
N LEU A 96 9.51 0.90 -7.20
CA LEU A 96 10.57 0.42 -6.31
C LEU A 96 11.95 0.82 -6.83
N PRO A 97 12.87 1.26 -5.95
CA PRO A 97 14.25 1.48 -6.35
C PRO A 97 14.91 0.14 -6.73
N PRO A 98 15.97 0.17 -7.57
CA PRO A 98 16.75 -1.03 -7.85
C PRO A 98 17.26 -1.69 -6.55
N PRO A 99 17.38 -3.03 -6.52
CA PRO A 99 17.90 -3.73 -5.36
C PRO A 99 19.28 -3.19 -4.92
N PRO A 100 19.50 -2.90 -3.61
CA PRO A 100 20.76 -2.31 -3.13
C PRO A 100 22.01 -3.17 -3.39
N ASN A 101 21.82 -4.47 -3.63
CA ASN A 101 22.90 -5.42 -3.95
C ASN A 101 23.30 -5.40 -5.44
N GLY A 102 22.69 -4.54 -6.26
CA GLY A 102 22.97 -4.41 -7.69
C GLY A 102 22.42 -5.54 -8.57
N LYS A 103 21.70 -6.50 -7.98
CA LYS A 103 21.09 -7.62 -8.72
C LYS A 103 19.78 -7.17 -9.37
N PRO A 104 19.39 -7.77 -10.51
CA PRO A 104 18.08 -7.50 -11.09
C PRO A 104 16.96 -8.04 -10.19
N PHE A 105 15.75 -7.50 -10.34
CA PHE A 105 14.57 -8.01 -9.62
C PHE A 105 14.28 -9.49 -9.90
N SER A 106 14.65 -9.96 -11.10
CA SER A 106 14.49 -11.35 -11.52
C SER A 106 15.26 -12.36 -10.67
N ASP A 107 16.33 -11.92 -10.01
CA ASP A 107 17.13 -12.78 -9.14
C ASP A 107 16.33 -13.30 -7.93
N GLY A 108 15.30 -12.56 -7.50
CA GLY A 108 14.40 -12.92 -6.40
C GLY A 108 13.20 -13.78 -6.81
N TRP A 109 12.98 -13.99 -8.11
CA TRP A 109 11.82 -14.77 -8.59
C TRP A 109 11.92 -16.26 -8.24
N LYS A 110 13.15 -16.79 -8.24
CA LYS A 110 13.44 -18.20 -7.94
C LYS A 110 12.94 -18.64 -6.56
N ASP A 111 12.85 -17.72 -5.60
CA ASP A 111 12.38 -18.02 -4.24
C ASP A 111 10.89 -18.40 -4.23
N TYR A 112 10.16 -18.05 -5.29
CA TYR A 112 8.71 -18.27 -5.41
C TYR A 112 8.33 -19.06 -6.66
N SER A 113 9.28 -19.54 -7.48
CA SER A 113 9.00 -20.09 -8.82
C SER A 113 8.04 -21.29 -8.81
N SER A 114 7.97 -22.04 -7.72
CA SER A 114 6.99 -23.12 -7.55
C SER A 114 5.52 -22.65 -7.61
N HIS A 115 5.26 -21.36 -7.37
CA HIS A 115 3.93 -20.77 -7.34
C HIS A 115 3.51 -20.15 -8.70
N GLU A 116 4.46 -19.88 -9.60
CA GLU A 116 4.18 -19.18 -10.87
C GLU A 116 3.13 -19.91 -11.72
N GLY A 117 3.20 -21.25 -11.72
CA GLY A 117 2.25 -22.09 -12.42
C GLY A 117 0.81 -21.92 -11.93
N PHE A 118 0.58 -21.79 -10.63
CA PHE A 118 -0.75 -21.71 -10.01
C PHE A 118 -1.28 -20.27 -9.93
N GLU A 119 -0.41 -19.33 -9.59
CA GLU A 119 -0.76 -17.91 -9.42
C GLU A 119 -0.85 -17.15 -10.75
N GLY A 120 -0.32 -17.73 -11.84
CA GLY A 120 -0.38 -17.14 -13.17
C GLY A 120 0.25 -15.75 -13.22
N TRP A 121 1.51 -15.66 -12.79
CA TRP A 121 2.23 -14.40 -12.66
C TRP A 121 2.14 -13.53 -13.92
N PHE A 122 2.09 -12.22 -13.70
CA PHE A 122 2.10 -11.25 -14.78
C PHE A 122 3.35 -11.41 -15.65
N SER A 123 3.13 -11.36 -16.96
CA SER A 123 4.13 -11.56 -18.02
C SER A 123 3.91 -10.61 -19.20
N GLY A 124 3.16 -9.51 -18.99
CA GLY A 124 3.00 -8.46 -19.99
C GLY A 124 4.14 -7.43 -19.93
N GLU A 125 3.98 -6.30 -20.60
CA GLU A 125 5.04 -5.29 -20.77
C GLU A 125 5.70 -4.87 -19.44
N GLY A 126 7.04 -4.87 -19.41
CA GLY A 126 7.84 -4.43 -18.27
C GLY A 126 8.10 -5.50 -17.21
N PHE A 127 7.50 -6.69 -17.30
CA PHE A 127 7.62 -7.72 -16.27
C PHE A 127 9.08 -8.14 -15.99
N GLU A 128 9.98 -8.04 -16.97
CA GLU A 128 11.40 -8.40 -16.88
C GLU A 128 12.14 -7.63 -15.78
N ASN A 129 11.69 -6.40 -15.53
CA ASN A 129 12.27 -5.48 -14.55
C ASN A 129 11.31 -5.25 -13.36
N MET A 130 10.47 -6.24 -13.04
CA MET A 130 9.47 -6.16 -11.98
C MET A 130 9.84 -7.05 -10.79
N HIS A 131 9.68 -6.54 -9.57
CA HIS A 131 9.80 -7.34 -8.35
C HIS A 131 8.75 -8.46 -8.33
N VAL A 132 9.08 -9.64 -7.80
CA VAL A 132 8.21 -10.83 -7.82
C VAL A 132 6.81 -10.55 -7.27
N GLN A 133 6.70 -9.73 -6.23
CA GLN A 133 5.39 -9.40 -5.65
C GLN A 133 4.52 -8.58 -6.62
N GLY A 134 5.09 -7.70 -7.45
CA GLY A 134 4.32 -7.01 -8.50
C GLY A 134 3.80 -7.97 -9.56
N ARG A 135 4.61 -8.99 -9.91
CA ARG A 135 4.19 -10.05 -10.82
C ARG A 135 3.06 -10.92 -10.25
N ARG A 136 3.11 -11.22 -8.95
CA ARG A 136 2.07 -11.97 -8.22
C ARG A 136 0.79 -11.18 -8.07
N TRP A 137 0.90 -9.89 -7.74
CA TRP A 137 -0.21 -8.96 -7.52
C TRP A 137 -1.05 -8.71 -8.77
N SER A 138 -0.41 -8.59 -9.93
CA SER A 138 -1.09 -8.42 -11.22
C SER A 138 -1.30 -9.75 -11.98
N GLY A 139 -0.96 -10.87 -11.34
CA GLY A 139 -1.13 -12.22 -11.88
C GLY A 139 -2.61 -12.59 -12.05
N LYS A 140 -2.88 -13.62 -12.84
CA LYS A 140 -4.22 -14.16 -13.07
C LYS A 140 -4.31 -15.56 -12.48
N MET A 141 -5.01 -15.69 -11.36
CA MET A 141 -5.20 -16.98 -10.68
C MET A 141 -5.76 -18.01 -11.66
N LYS A 142 -5.10 -19.16 -11.77
CA LYS A 142 -5.59 -20.26 -12.63
C LYS A 142 -6.65 -21.11 -11.93
N HIS A 143 -6.65 -21.08 -10.60
CA HIS A 143 -7.70 -21.68 -9.78
C HIS A 143 -8.41 -20.56 -9.03
N PRO A 144 -9.72 -20.37 -9.27
CA PRO A 144 -10.40 -19.17 -8.83
C PRO A 144 -10.66 -19.16 -7.33
N PHE A 145 -10.59 -20.29 -6.61
CA PHE A 145 -10.98 -20.37 -5.20
C PHE A 145 -9.79 -20.39 -4.24
N THR A 146 -9.97 -19.72 -3.09
CA THR A 146 -9.09 -19.78 -1.94
C THR A 146 -9.29 -21.06 -1.15
N THR A 147 -8.44 -21.31 -0.15
CA THR A 147 -8.64 -22.39 0.82
C THR A 147 -9.91 -22.24 1.67
N MET A 148 -10.49 -21.03 1.69
CA MET A 148 -11.76 -20.72 2.36
C MET A 148 -12.95 -20.75 1.39
N GLU A 149 -12.77 -21.30 0.19
CA GLU A 149 -13.80 -21.43 -0.86
C GLU A 149 -14.35 -20.09 -1.38
N THR A 150 -13.65 -18.98 -1.12
CA THR A 150 -13.96 -17.66 -1.70
C THR A 150 -13.25 -17.48 -3.03
N GLU A 151 -13.85 -16.76 -3.97
CA GLU A 151 -13.22 -16.49 -5.27
C GLU A 151 -12.18 -15.37 -5.15
N TYR A 152 -10.96 -15.62 -5.64
CA TYR A 152 -9.93 -14.61 -5.81
C TYR A 152 -10.39 -13.52 -6.78
N GLN A 153 -10.23 -12.27 -6.38
CA GLN A 153 -10.47 -11.11 -7.20
C GLN A 153 -9.25 -10.85 -8.08
N GLY A 154 -9.05 -11.72 -9.07
CA GLY A 154 -8.02 -11.59 -10.12
C GLY A 154 -6.69 -12.27 -9.80
N SER A 155 -6.08 -11.94 -8.66
CA SER A 155 -4.75 -12.39 -8.27
C SER A 155 -4.73 -12.99 -6.87
N VAL A 156 -3.59 -13.56 -6.45
CA VAL A 156 -3.38 -14.03 -5.07
C VAL A 156 -3.46 -12.90 -4.03
N TYR A 157 -3.45 -11.64 -4.48
CA TYR A 157 -3.59 -10.43 -3.67
C TYR A 157 -5.00 -9.82 -3.71
N ASP A 158 -5.95 -10.41 -4.45
CA ASP A 158 -7.27 -9.81 -4.68
C ASP A 158 -7.18 -8.40 -5.27
N ALA A 159 -6.28 -8.21 -6.24
CA ALA A 159 -5.94 -6.90 -6.79
C ALA A 159 -6.93 -6.32 -7.80
N ARG A 160 -7.86 -7.12 -8.35
CA ARG A 160 -8.82 -6.67 -9.37
C ARG A 160 -9.58 -5.40 -8.97
N PRO A 161 -10.12 -5.26 -7.74
CA PRO A 161 -10.83 -4.05 -7.32
C PRO A 161 -9.92 -2.81 -7.35
N THR A 162 -8.62 -2.96 -7.09
CA THR A 162 -7.66 -1.86 -7.25
C THR A 162 -7.60 -1.40 -8.69
N PHE A 163 -7.40 -2.29 -9.66
CA PHE A 163 -7.42 -1.94 -11.09
C PHE A 163 -8.73 -1.26 -11.50
N GLU A 164 -9.86 -1.83 -11.09
CA GLU A 164 -11.20 -1.30 -11.41
C GLU A 164 -11.45 0.08 -10.79
N SER A 165 -10.93 0.35 -9.59
CA SER A 165 -11.01 1.67 -8.94
C SER A 165 -10.29 2.78 -9.72
N TYR A 166 -9.30 2.41 -10.54
CA TYR A 166 -8.60 3.30 -11.47
C TYR A 166 -9.19 3.26 -12.90
N GLY A 167 -10.29 2.54 -13.11
CA GLY A 167 -10.99 2.47 -14.40
C GLY A 167 -10.30 1.61 -15.45
N VAL A 168 -9.46 0.64 -15.04
CA VAL A 168 -8.74 -0.24 -15.95
C VAL A 168 -9.01 -1.73 -15.65
N PRO A 169 -8.95 -2.63 -16.65
CA PRO A 169 -9.09 -4.06 -16.40
C PRO A 169 -7.93 -4.65 -15.58
N HIS A 170 -8.21 -5.69 -14.80
CA HIS A 170 -7.18 -6.43 -14.05
C HIS A 170 -6.01 -6.91 -14.92
N GLY A 171 -4.78 -6.66 -14.47
CA GLY A 171 -3.55 -7.08 -15.14
C GLY A 171 -3.24 -6.32 -16.43
N SER A 172 -3.84 -5.15 -16.65
CA SER A 172 -3.51 -4.28 -17.78
C SER A 172 -2.28 -3.42 -17.48
N ALA A 173 -1.08 -4.01 -17.51
CA ALA A 173 0.14 -3.19 -17.50
C ALA A 173 0.35 -2.56 -18.89
N GLY A 174 0.79 -1.31 -18.92
CA GLY A 174 1.00 -0.55 -20.15
C GLY A 174 -0.14 0.42 -20.51
N SER A 175 -1.22 0.49 -19.72
CA SER A 175 -2.17 1.59 -19.90
C SER A 175 -1.57 2.88 -19.30
N PRO A 176 -1.21 3.91 -20.09
CA PRO A 176 -0.85 5.22 -19.54
C PRO A 176 -1.97 5.78 -18.66
N LEU A 177 -3.21 5.27 -18.77
CA LEU A 177 -4.32 5.65 -17.90
C LEU A 177 -4.08 5.28 -16.44
N LEU A 178 -3.42 4.15 -16.12
CA LEU A 178 -3.15 3.83 -14.71
C LEU A 178 -2.16 4.85 -14.14
N PHE A 179 -1.06 5.14 -14.83
CA PHE A 179 -0.09 6.17 -14.43
C PHE A 179 -0.68 7.59 -14.40
N LEU A 180 -1.55 7.94 -15.35
CA LEU A 180 -2.25 9.23 -15.41
C LEU A 180 -3.35 9.36 -14.35
N ALA A 181 -3.90 8.24 -13.87
CA ALA A 181 -4.94 8.23 -12.84
C ALA A 181 -4.36 8.24 -11.41
N LEU A 182 -3.05 8.02 -11.25
CA LEU A 182 -2.38 8.17 -9.96
C LEU A 182 -2.19 9.67 -9.63
N PRO A 183 -2.44 10.08 -8.37
CA PRO A 183 -2.16 11.44 -7.95
C PRO A 183 -0.70 11.82 -8.22
N THR A 184 -0.46 12.89 -8.97
CA THR A 184 0.89 13.38 -9.35
C THR A 184 1.61 14.10 -8.21
N THR A 185 1.13 14.01 -6.97
CA THR A 185 1.64 14.80 -5.85
C THR A 185 2.82 14.11 -5.15
N ASP A 186 3.73 14.90 -4.57
CA ASP A 186 4.84 14.40 -3.76
C ASP A 186 4.36 13.54 -2.58
N CYS A 187 3.13 13.77 -2.08
CA CYS A 187 2.48 12.93 -1.06
C CYS A 187 2.26 11.48 -1.53
N PHE A 188 1.91 11.27 -2.81
CA PHE A 188 1.77 9.93 -3.36
C PHE A 188 3.14 9.23 -3.39
N ARG A 189 4.21 9.94 -3.78
CA ARG A 189 5.58 9.43 -3.67
C ARG A 189 5.98 9.14 -2.22
N LEU A 190 5.52 9.92 -1.24
CA LEU A 190 5.78 9.69 0.20
C LEU A 190 5.10 8.44 0.75
N LEU A 191 3.89 8.12 0.31
CA LEU A 191 3.22 6.84 0.61
C LEU A 191 4.06 5.64 0.15
N PHE A 192 4.72 5.75 -1.01
CA PHE A 192 5.54 4.68 -1.58
C PHE A 192 7.04 4.75 -1.20
N LEU A 193 7.53 5.88 -0.67
CA LEU A 193 8.88 5.98 -0.10
C LEU A 193 9.03 5.10 1.15
N SER A 194 7.95 4.80 1.87
CA SER A 194 7.96 3.84 2.99
C SER A 194 8.28 2.41 2.54
N CYS A 195 7.98 2.04 1.28
CA CYS A 195 8.36 0.76 0.70
C CYS A 195 9.89 0.56 0.70
N GLN A 196 10.67 1.65 0.65
CA GLN A 196 12.13 1.59 0.71
C GLN A 196 12.63 1.06 2.05
N PHE A 197 11.94 1.38 3.16
CA PHE A 197 12.30 0.87 4.48
C PHE A 197 11.96 -0.62 4.62
N ASN A 198 10.85 -1.08 4.05
CA ASN A 198 10.49 -2.50 4.08
C ASN A 198 11.44 -3.39 3.28
N LEU A 199 11.87 -2.96 2.07
CA LEU A 199 12.89 -3.69 1.32
C LEU A 199 14.20 -3.83 2.10
N LEU A 200 14.58 -2.78 2.85
CA LEU A 200 15.77 -2.81 3.71
C LEU A 200 15.58 -3.77 4.91
N ILE A 201 14.40 -3.77 5.55
CA ILE A 201 14.10 -4.66 6.69
C ILE A 201 14.06 -6.13 6.23
N THR A 202 13.34 -6.46 5.16
CA THR A 202 13.31 -7.83 4.61
C THR A 202 14.70 -8.30 4.18
N TYR A 203 15.54 -7.40 3.66
CA TYR A 203 16.94 -7.72 3.32
C TYR A 203 17.82 -7.96 4.55
N ILE A 204 17.63 -7.19 5.64
CA ILE A 204 18.37 -7.36 6.90
C ILE A 204 17.99 -8.68 7.58
N GLU A 205 16.71 -9.05 7.61
CA GLU A 205 16.27 -10.32 8.21
C GLU A 205 16.78 -11.54 7.43
N ARG A 206 16.83 -11.47 6.10
CA ARG A 206 17.40 -12.56 5.27
C ARG A 206 18.91 -12.75 5.40
N LYS A 207 19.65 -11.81 6.00
CA LYS A 207 21.09 -11.96 6.30
C LYS A 207 21.38 -12.47 7.71
N ARG A 208 20.37 -12.61 8.56
CA ARG A 208 20.51 -13.02 9.96
C ARG A 208 20.14 -14.48 10.26
N PHE A 209 19.85 -15.29 9.24
CA PHE A 209 19.62 -16.73 9.37
C PHE A 209 20.39 -17.51 8.30
#